data_AF-A0A0C9V9Y4-F1
#
_entry.id   AF-A0A0C9V9Y4-F1
#
_cell.length_a   1.000
_cell.length_b   1.000
_cell.length_c   1.000
_cell.angle_alpha   90.00
_cell.angle_beta   90.00
_cell.angle_gamma   90.00
#
_symmetry.space_group_name_H-M   'P 1'
#
loop_
_entity.id
_entity.type
_entity.pdbx_description
1 polymer ?
#
loop_
_entity_poly.entity_id
_entity_poly.type
_entity_poly.pdbx_seq_one_letter_code
_entity_poly.pdbx_strand_id
1 'polypeptide(L)'
;MSTTAYKRGFFGYPTKDYDEAESLFFSDILAHMDPYFDLLKPLITRWWKVLKTAFDFKRYEFWNIHDLTLALLDDAIKDLRTQGFPAHPMTQTETERRKAYHASKKNILLTNIF
;
A
#
# COMPACT_ATOMS: atom_id res chain seq x y z
N MET A 1 -34.77 15.19 0.97
CA MET A 1 -33.45 15.17 1.66
C MET A 1 -32.75 13.89 1.25
N SER A 2 -31.68 14.00 0.46
CA SER A 2 -30.91 12.86 -0.04
C SER A 2 -29.85 12.48 0.99
N THR A 3 -30.00 11.32 1.63
CA THR A 3 -29.00 10.75 2.53
C THR A 3 -27.89 10.13 1.69
N THR A 4 -26.76 10.82 1.58
CA THR A 4 -25.51 10.30 1.05
C THR A 4 -25.12 9.02 1.79
N ALA A 5 -25.28 7.87 1.12
CA ALA A 5 -24.77 6.59 1.57
C ALA A 5 -23.23 6.67 1.57
N TYR A 6 -22.65 6.89 2.75
CA TYR A 6 -21.21 6.72 2.95
C TYR A 6 -20.84 5.31 2.51
N LYS A 7 -19.90 5.20 1.56
CA LYS A 7 -19.26 3.95 1.17
C LYS A 7 -18.65 3.33 2.43
N ARG A 8 -19.34 2.34 3.02
CA ARG A 8 -18.80 1.54 4.12
C ARG A 8 -17.59 0.82 3.58
N GLY A 9 -16.41 1.27 3.98
CA GLY A 9 -15.15 0.70 3.54
C GLY A 9 -15.01 -0.77 3.98
N PHE A 10 -14.03 -1.44 3.38
CA PHE A 10 -13.61 -2.82 3.66
C PHE A 10 -13.48 -3.15 5.16
N PHE A 11 -13.13 -2.16 6.00
CA PHE A 11 -13.01 -2.27 7.46
C PHE A 11 -14.29 -1.88 8.25
N GLY A 12 -15.38 -1.55 7.57
CA GLY A 12 -16.65 -1.09 8.15
C GLY A 12 -17.68 -2.21 8.36
N TYR A 13 -17.36 -3.43 7.93
CA TYR A 13 -18.08 -4.60 8.39
C TYR A 13 -17.44 -5.07 9.70
N PRO A 14 -18.22 -5.32 10.76
CA PRO A 14 -17.77 -6.22 11.80
C PRO A 14 -17.70 -7.60 11.13
N THR A 15 -16.61 -7.90 10.44
CA THR A 15 -16.29 -9.28 10.07
C THR A 15 -16.21 -10.01 11.40
N LYS A 16 -17.27 -10.74 11.76
CA LYS A 16 -17.31 -11.52 12.99
C LYS A 16 -16.28 -12.66 12.95
N ASP A 17 -15.66 -12.88 11.80
CA ASP A 17 -14.73 -13.95 11.51
C ASP A 17 -13.49 -13.42 10.77
N TYR A 18 -12.31 -13.73 11.30
CA TYR A 18 -11.03 -13.39 10.66
C TYR A 18 -10.85 -14.14 9.35
N ASP A 19 -11.33 -15.39 9.28
CA ASP A 19 -11.13 -16.24 8.10
C ASP A 19 -11.88 -15.67 6.89
N GLU A 20 -13.03 -15.03 7.13
CA GLU A 20 -13.78 -14.28 6.11
C GLU A 20 -13.00 -13.04 5.65
N ALA A 21 -12.44 -12.26 6.58
CA ALA A 21 -11.66 -11.07 6.25
C ALA A 21 -10.36 -11.42 5.49
N GLU A 22 -9.71 -12.51 5.88
CA GLU A 22 -8.53 -13.03 5.20
C GLU A 22 -8.87 -13.50 3.79
N SER A 23 -9.96 -14.27 3.64
CA SER A 23 -10.46 -14.71 2.34
C SER A 23 -10.71 -13.52 1.40
N LEU A 24 -11.43 -12.49 1.89
CA LEU A 24 -11.70 -11.26 1.13
C LEU A 24 -10.42 -10.49 0.78
N PHE A 25 -9.44 -10.44 1.68
CA PHE A 25 -8.15 -9.81 1.39
C PHE A 25 -7.42 -10.52 0.25
N PHE A 26 -7.39 -11.85 0.25
CA PHE A 26 -6.76 -12.60 -0.83
C PHE A 26 -7.55 -12.51 -2.15
N SER A 27 -8.88 -12.63 -2.10
CA SER A 27 -9.73 -12.64 -3.30
C SER A 27 -9.90 -11.27 -3.94
N ASP A 28 -10.05 -10.21 -3.14
CA ASP A 28 -10.48 -8.91 -3.65
C ASP A 28 -9.30 -7.95 -3.79
N ILE A 29 -8.27 -8.08 -2.96
CA ILE A 29 -7.10 -7.19 -2.98
C ILE A 29 -5.94 -7.87 -3.71
N LEU A 30 -5.42 -8.98 -3.18
CA LEU A 30 -4.19 -9.57 -3.75
C LEU A 30 -4.39 -10.16 -5.15
N ALA A 31 -5.53 -10.79 -5.44
CA ALA A 31 -5.80 -11.36 -6.76
C ALA A 31 -5.93 -10.29 -7.87
N HIS A 32 -6.37 -9.08 -7.51
CA HIS A 32 -6.56 -7.97 -8.45
C HIS A 32 -5.37 -7.02 -8.52
N MET A 33 -4.29 -7.30 -7.80
CA MET A 33 -3.05 -6.54 -7.96
C MET A 33 -2.48 -6.75 -9.35
N ASP A 34 -2.13 -5.64 -10.00
CA ASP A 34 -1.44 -5.64 -11.29
C ASP A 34 -0.15 -6.49 -11.19
N PRO A 35 0.16 -7.35 -12.19
CA PRO A 35 1.37 -8.16 -12.21
C PRO A 35 2.66 -7.37 -11.99
N TYR A 36 2.68 -6.08 -12.34
CA TYR A 36 3.78 -5.18 -12.03
C TYR A 36 4.15 -5.17 -10.53
N PHE A 37 3.18 -5.36 -9.65
CA PHE A 37 3.35 -5.38 -8.19
C PHE A 37 3.47 -6.79 -7.60
N ASP A 38 3.69 -7.82 -8.43
CA ASP A 38 3.83 -9.20 -7.93
C ASP A 38 4.93 -9.34 -6.88
N LEU A 39 6.04 -8.60 -7.06
CA LEU A 39 7.14 -8.57 -6.09
C LEU A 39 6.74 -8.02 -4.71
N LEU A 40 5.65 -7.25 -4.62
CA LEU A 40 5.13 -6.69 -3.38
C LEU A 40 4.08 -7.59 -2.70
N LYS A 41 3.52 -8.58 -3.40
CA LYS A 41 2.52 -9.49 -2.82
C LYS A 41 3.00 -10.16 -1.52
N PRO A 42 4.26 -10.63 -1.39
CA PRO A 42 4.77 -11.18 -0.14
C PRO A 42 4.78 -10.16 1.01
N LEU A 43 5.21 -8.93 0.75
CA LEU A 43 5.21 -7.83 1.73
C LEU A 43 3.79 -7.56 2.24
N ILE A 44 2.85 -7.37 1.33
CA ILE A 44 1.45 -7.02 1.66
C ILE A 44 0.80 -8.18 2.42
N THR A 45 1.09 -9.43 2.05
CA THR A 45 0.62 -10.62 2.78
C THR A 45 1.15 -10.67 4.21
N ARG A 46 2.44 -10.39 4.43
CA ARG A 46 3.01 -10.37 5.78
C ARG A 46 2.47 -9.20 6.60
N TRP A 47 2.26 -8.05 5.96
CA TRP A 47 1.69 -6.87 6.60
C TRP A 47 0.26 -7.12 7.10
N TRP A 48 -0.56 -7.82 6.32
CA TRP A 48 -1.89 -8.27 6.74
C TRP A 48 -1.85 -9.05 8.06
N LYS A 49 -0.88 -9.96 8.22
CA LYS A 49 -0.70 -10.73 9.47
C LYS A 49 -0.31 -9.83 10.65
N VAL A 50 0.53 -8.82 10.44
CA VAL A 50 0.87 -7.83 11.48
C VAL A 50 -0.37 -7.03 11.90
N LEU A 51 -1.20 -6.63 10.94
CA LEU A 51 -2.47 -5.94 11.24
C LEU A 51 -3.44 -6.83 12.00
N LYS A 52 -3.50 -8.13 11.70
CA LYS A 52 -4.24 -9.12 12.49
C LYS A 52 -3.76 -9.11 13.94
N THR A 53 -2.45 -9.27 14.16
CA THR A 53 -1.88 -9.25 15.51
C THR A 53 -2.24 -7.95 16.22
N ALA A 54 -2.16 -6.81 15.55
CA ALA A 54 -2.56 -5.53 16.13
C ALA A 54 -4.04 -5.48 16.54
N PHE A 55 -4.92 -6.10 15.74
CA PHE A 55 -6.35 -6.22 16.01
C PHE A 55 -6.63 -7.14 17.21
N ASP A 56 -6.05 -8.34 17.22
CA ASP A 56 -6.24 -9.36 18.27
C ASP A 56 -5.82 -8.83 19.65
N PHE A 57 -4.67 -8.13 19.69
CA PHE A 57 -4.10 -7.61 20.93
C PHE A 57 -4.59 -6.19 21.29
N LYS A 58 -5.58 -5.65 20.56
CA LYS A 58 -6.27 -4.37 20.85
C LYS A 58 -5.33 -3.24 21.31
N ARG A 59 -4.19 -3.07 20.64
CA ARG A 59 -3.18 -2.02 20.91
C ARG A 59 -2.27 -2.22 22.13
N TYR A 60 -2.36 -3.31 22.89
CA TYR A 60 -1.40 -3.59 23.98
C TYR A 60 0.05 -3.64 23.48
N GLU A 61 0.23 -4.06 22.24
CA GLU A 61 1.52 -4.24 21.57
C GLU A 61 1.81 -3.13 20.55
N PHE A 62 1.25 -1.92 20.69
CA PHE A 62 1.36 -0.87 19.67
C PHE A 62 2.81 -0.58 19.22
N TRP A 63 3.74 -0.48 20.17
CA TRP A 63 5.17 -0.27 19.89
C TRP A 63 5.78 -1.45 19.14
N ASN A 64 5.43 -2.67 19.52
CA ASN A 64 5.89 -3.88 18.87
C ASN A 64 5.35 -4.01 17.44
N ILE A 65 4.08 -3.63 17.21
CA ILE A 65 3.49 -3.57 15.86
C ILE A 65 4.19 -2.53 14.98
N HIS A 66 4.56 -1.38 15.55
CA HIS A 66 5.35 -0.38 14.84
C HIS A 66 6.70 -0.95 14.41
N ASP A 67 7.45 -1.55 15.33
CA ASP A 67 8.78 -2.12 15.07
C ASP A 67 8.70 -3.27 14.06
N LEU A 68 7.70 -4.15 14.18
CA LEU A 68 7.43 -5.22 13.22
C LEU A 68 7.11 -4.68 11.83
N THR A 69 6.37 -3.57 11.73
CA THR A 69 6.06 -2.94 10.45
C THR A 69 7.32 -2.36 9.81
N LEU A 70 8.18 -1.70 10.59
CA LEU A 70 9.45 -1.16 10.10
C LEU A 70 10.38 -2.28 9.60
N ALA A 71 10.57 -3.34 10.39
CA ALA A 71 11.40 -4.48 10.01
C ALA A 71 10.91 -5.13 8.71
N LEU A 72 9.59 -5.27 8.57
CA LEU A 72 8.95 -5.83 7.38
C LEU A 72 9.16 -4.96 6.12
N LEU A 73 9.18 -3.65 6.25
CA LEU A 73 9.51 -2.73 5.15
C LEU A 73 10.99 -2.81 4.78
N ASP A 74 11.89 -2.85 5.75
CA ASP A 74 13.34 -2.97 5.51
C ASP A 74 13.68 -4.27 4.78
N ASP A 75 13.08 -5.38 5.20
CA ASP A 75 13.21 -6.67 4.53
C ASP A 75 12.73 -6.60 3.08
N ALA A 76 11.57 -6.00 2.83
CA ALA A 76 11.05 -5.87 1.47
C ALA A 76 11.91 -4.97 0.59
N ILE A 77 12.48 -3.88 1.13
CA ILE A 77 13.42 -3.03 0.40
C ILE A 77 14.67 -3.83 0.01
N LYS A 78 15.19 -4.64 0.93
CA LYS A 78 16.35 -5.50 0.68
C LYS A 78 16.04 -6.55 -0.40
N ASP A 79 14.87 -7.18 -0.32
CA ASP A 79 14.43 -8.18 -1.29
C ASP A 79 14.27 -7.56 -2.69
N LEU A 80 13.62 -6.39 -2.79
CA LEU A 80 13.44 -5.67 -4.05
C LEU A 80 14.77 -5.24 -4.69
N ARG A 81 15.74 -4.81 -3.88
CA ARG A 81 17.09 -4.49 -4.36
C ARG A 81 17.80 -5.71 -4.93
N THR A 82 17.55 -6.89 -4.37
CA THR A 82 18.18 -8.14 -4.77
C THR A 82 17.54 -8.74 -6.02
N GLN A 83 16.21 -8.71 -6.09
CA GLN A 83 15.44 -9.29 -7.19
C GLN A 83 15.46 -8.40 -8.45
N GLY A 84 15.73 -7.10 -8.28
CA GLY A 84 15.65 -6.12 -9.35
C GLY A 84 14.20 -5.77 -9.68
N PHE A 85 13.99 -4.58 -10.24
CA PHE A 85 12.66 -4.17 -10.68
C PHE A 85 12.41 -4.67 -12.11
N PRO A 86 11.25 -5.27 -12.41
CA PRO A 86 10.90 -5.63 -13.77
C PRO A 86 10.89 -4.36 -14.62
N ALA A 87 11.55 -4.39 -15.77
CA ALA A 87 11.46 -3.31 -16.74
C ALA A 87 10.03 -3.29 -17.30
N HIS A 88 9.20 -2.34 -16.84
CA HIS A 88 7.85 -2.18 -17.34
C HIS A 88 7.80 -0.98 -18.31
N PRO A 89 7.14 -1.10 -19.48
CA PRO A 89 7.06 -0.01 -20.46
C PRO A 89 6.51 1.30 -19.87
N MET A 90 5.54 1.21 -18.94
CA MET A 90 4.99 2.38 -18.26
C MET A 90 5.96 3.00 -17.25
N THR A 91 7.02 2.31 -16.80
CA THR A 91 7.98 2.88 -15.85
C THR A 91 8.69 4.08 -16.47
N GLN A 92 9.06 4.00 -17.75
CA GLN A 92 9.70 5.11 -18.46
C GLN A 92 8.72 6.26 -18.70
N THR A 93 7.51 5.95 -19.18
CA THR A 93 6.42 6.93 -19.35
C THR A 93 6.08 7.66 -18.06
N GLU A 94 5.94 6.94 -16.95
CA GLU A 94 5.64 7.53 -15.64
C GLU A 94 6.83 8.34 -15.10
N THR A 95 8.06 7.89 -15.34
CA THR A 95 9.27 8.65 -14.97
C THR A 95 9.34 9.97 -15.73
N GLU A 96 9.05 9.97 -17.03
CA GLU A 96 9.00 11.16 -17.86
C GLU A 96 7.86 12.10 -17.41
N ARG A 97 6.67 11.55 -17.13
CA ARG A 97 5.54 12.32 -16.58
C ARG A 97 5.91 13.01 -15.26
N ARG A 98 6.60 12.32 -14.35
CA ARG A 98 7.05 12.88 -13.06
C ARG A 98 8.07 13.99 -13.27
N LYS A 99 9.06 13.81 -14.16
CA LYS A 99 10.03 14.85 -14.51
C LYS A 99 9.32 16.11 -15.07
N ALA A 100 8.36 15.93 -15.97
CA ALA A 100 7.58 17.02 -16.55
C ALA A 100 6.75 17.77 -15.48
N TYR A 101 6.10 17.05 -14.56
CA TYR A 101 5.36 17.65 -13.45
C TYR A 101 6.26 18.47 -12.51
N HIS A 102 7.44 17.95 -12.14
CA HIS A 102 8.38 18.69 -11.31
C HIS A 102 8.92 19.94 -12.01
N ALA A 103 9.24 19.83 -13.31
CA ALA A 103 9.68 20.97 -14.10
C ALA A 103 8.59 22.06 -14.19
N SER A 104 7.33 21.67 -14.43
CA SER A 104 6.23 22.64 -14.49
C SER A 104 5.97 23.32 -13.15
N LYS A 105 5.99 22.56 -12.03
CA LYS A 105 5.86 23.14 -10.69
C LYS A 105 7.01 24.08 -10.33
N LYS A 106 8.25 23.72 -10.68
CA LYS A 106 9.42 24.60 -10.50
C LYS A 106 9.26 25.89 -11.30
N ASN A 107 8.80 25.81 -12.54
CA ASN A 107 8.55 26.99 -13.37
C ASN A 107 7.45 27.88 -12.78
N ILE A 108 6.34 27.32 -12.30
CA ILE A 108 5.26 28.09 -11.65
C ILE A 108 5.76 28.85 -10.42
N LEU A 109 6.62 28.23 -9.61
CA LEU A 109 7.22 28.90 -8.45
C LEU A 109 8.13 30.06 -8.87
N LEU A 110 8.89 29.91 -9.96
CA LEU A 110 9.79 30.95 -10.47
C LEU A 110 9.04 32.10 -11.16
N THR A 111 7.92 31.82 -11.82
CA THR A 111 7.10 32.86 -12.48
C THR A 111 6.21 33.63 -11.52
N ASN A 112 5.91 33.10 -10.33
CA ASN A 112 5.10 33.79 -9.31
C ASN A 112 5.95 34.59 -8.29
N ILE A 113 7.27 34.67 -8.49
CA ILE A 113 8.21 35.43 -7.65
C ILE A 113 8.66 36.75 -8.33
N PHE A 114 8.17 37.04 -9.54
CA PHE A 114 8.35 38.32 -10.23
C PHE A 114 7.02 39.01 -10.51
#